data_AF-A0A942L7R8-F1
#
_entry.id   AF-A0A942L7R8-F1
#
_cell.length_a   1.000
_cell.length_b   1.000
_cell.length_c   1.000
_cell.angle_alpha   90.00
_cell.angle_beta   90.00
_cell.angle_gamma   90.00
#
_symmetry.space_group_name_H-M   'P 1'
#
loop_
_entity.id
_entity.type
_entity.pdbx_description
1 polymer ?
#
loop_
_entity_poly.entity_id
_entity_poly.type
_entity_poly.pdbx_seq_one_letter_code
_entity_poly.pdbx_strand_id
1 'polypeptide(L)'
;MKNSIIEAISSASLEQILDTNNLDKLEWTWVNQEIFSDIIYNLKLNVDDDQLDKVLKDISTREVFDALIKSFRKQNYMVMNQHLFSFAEKGFKPTKDIETLIFVKEDLYRKLLIKLMNEYSWILKAMALDTFFKMGTDYSSLKETYRDLYEDNSRIIETLLSNEEHRFLTGYWILERKTKELKFYKAEEFYQSWGEGEANSRFEEHIK
;
A
#
# COMPACT_ATOMS: atom_id res chain seq x y z
N MET A 1 -13.05 -16.88 24.97
CA MET A 1 -13.55 -15.52 24.70
C MET A 1 -12.88 -14.92 23.48
N LYS A 2 -11.54 -14.78 23.45
CA LYS A 2 -10.77 -14.39 22.25
C LYS A 2 -11.24 -15.06 20.94
N ASN A 3 -11.23 -16.39 20.88
CA ASN A 3 -11.65 -17.12 19.67
C ASN A 3 -13.09 -16.80 19.26
N SER A 4 -13.99 -16.61 20.24
CA SER A 4 -15.39 -16.27 20.00
C SER A 4 -15.54 -14.87 19.39
N ILE A 5 -14.70 -13.90 19.77
CA ILE A 5 -14.70 -12.55 19.17
C ILE A 5 -14.20 -12.62 17.72
N ILE A 6 -13.09 -13.31 17.48
CA ILE A 6 -12.53 -13.47 16.12
C ILE A 6 -13.52 -14.19 15.19
N GLU A 7 -14.22 -15.20 15.71
CA GLU A 7 -15.29 -15.92 15.00
C GLU A 7 -16.49 -15.01 14.71
N ALA A 8 -16.90 -14.18 15.68
CA ALA A 8 -17.96 -13.20 15.50
C ALA A 8 -17.61 -12.18 14.40
N ILE A 9 -16.40 -11.61 14.43
CA ILE A 9 -15.92 -10.69 13.37
C ILE A 9 -15.90 -11.36 11.99
N SER A 10 -15.46 -12.62 11.92
CA SER A 10 -15.34 -13.36 10.65
C SER A 10 -16.68 -13.77 10.04
N SER A 11 -17.73 -13.86 10.87
CA SER A 11 -19.08 -14.32 10.49
C SER A 11 -20.08 -13.18 10.34
N ALA A 12 -19.82 -12.01 10.94
CA ALA A 12 -20.66 -10.83 10.83
C ALA A 12 -20.67 -10.21 9.44
N SER A 13 -21.75 -9.50 9.13
CA SER A 13 -21.84 -8.68 7.92
C SER A 13 -21.01 -7.39 8.08
N LEU A 14 -20.60 -6.77 6.96
CA LEU A 14 -19.85 -5.51 7.03
C LEU A 14 -20.71 -4.36 7.55
N GLU A 15 -22.01 -4.36 7.27
CA GLU A 15 -22.98 -3.42 7.82
C GLU A 15 -22.98 -3.45 9.35
N GLN A 16 -22.88 -4.65 9.94
CA GLN A 16 -22.78 -4.80 11.39
C GLN A 16 -21.42 -4.33 11.90
N ILE A 17 -20.32 -4.71 11.24
CA ILE A 17 -18.96 -4.32 11.67
C ILE A 17 -18.80 -2.79 11.65
N LEU A 18 -19.30 -2.14 10.61
CA LEU A 18 -19.14 -0.70 10.35
C LEU A 18 -20.31 0.16 10.85
N ASP A 19 -21.31 -0.44 11.48
CA ASP A 19 -22.57 0.21 11.88
C ASP A 19 -23.15 1.13 10.79
N THR A 20 -23.34 0.56 9.59
CA THR A 20 -23.84 1.30 8.43
C THR A 20 -24.99 0.59 7.75
N ASN A 21 -26.02 1.36 7.39
CA ASN A 21 -27.15 0.88 6.60
C ASN A 21 -26.95 1.04 5.08
N ASN A 22 -25.79 1.55 4.64
CA ASN A 22 -25.55 1.86 3.23
C ASN A 22 -24.12 1.53 2.80
N LEU A 23 -23.77 0.24 2.85
CA LEU A 23 -22.47 -0.27 2.41
C LEU A 23 -22.21 0.01 0.92
N ASP A 24 -23.26 0.08 0.09
CA ASP A 24 -23.12 0.32 -1.35
C ASP A 24 -22.46 1.65 -1.68
N LYS A 25 -22.70 2.69 -0.87
CA LYS A 25 -22.09 4.02 -1.05
C LYS A 25 -20.69 4.15 -0.44
N LEU A 26 -20.25 3.19 0.37
CA LEU A 26 -18.97 3.26 1.05
C LEU A 26 -17.86 2.71 0.13
N GLU A 27 -17.29 3.54 -0.72
CA GLU A 27 -16.26 3.08 -1.67
C GLU A 27 -14.93 2.70 -0.99
N TRP A 28 -14.65 3.27 0.18
CA TRP A 28 -13.51 2.88 1.00
C TRP A 28 -13.76 3.18 2.49
N THR A 29 -13.01 2.52 3.36
CA THR A 29 -12.95 2.79 4.79
C THR A 29 -11.57 2.45 5.33
N TRP A 30 -11.28 2.83 6.57
CA TRP A 30 -10.05 2.50 7.28
C TRP A 30 -10.38 1.80 8.58
N VAL A 31 -9.48 0.92 9.02
CA VAL A 31 -9.60 0.23 10.30
C VAL A 31 -8.24 0.20 10.97
N ASN A 32 -8.20 0.62 12.23
CA ASN A 32 -7.03 0.55 13.10
C ASN A 32 -7.48 0.08 14.50
N GLN A 33 -6.54 -0.01 15.44
CA GLN A 33 -6.83 -0.48 16.79
C GLN A 33 -7.82 0.40 17.57
N GLU A 34 -7.94 1.69 17.23
CA GLU A 34 -8.81 2.64 17.95
C GLU A 34 -10.30 2.33 17.78
N ILE A 35 -10.68 1.69 16.68
CA ILE A 35 -12.09 1.37 16.39
C ILE A 35 -12.45 -0.08 16.72
N PHE A 36 -11.52 -0.86 17.29
CA PHE A 36 -11.79 -2.27 17.60
C PHE A 36 -12.85 -2.45 18.69
N SER A 37 -12.85 -1.58 19.69
CA SER A 37 -13.91 -1.54 20.71
C SER A 37 -15.27 -1.34 20.05
N ASP A 38 -15.35 -0.37 19.14
CA ASP A 38 -16.59 0.00 18.45
C ASP A 38 -17.09 -1.18 17.61
N ILE A 39 -16.20 -1.85 16.87
CA ILE A 39 -16.54 -3.08 16.15
C ILE A 39 -17.14 -4.13 17.09
N ILE A 40 -16.52 -4.36 18.26
CA ILE A 40 -17.03 -5.35 19.22
C ILE A 40 -18.41 -4.96 19.77
N TYR A 41 -18.62 -3.67 20.09
CA TYR A 41 -19.91 -3.16 20.54
C TYR A 41 -20.99 -3.30 19.45
N ASN A 42 -20.65 -3.00 18.20
CA ASN A 42 -21.57 -3.11 17.07
C ASN A 42 -22.02 -4.56 16.82
N LEU A 43 -21.14 -5.53 17.12
CA LEU A 43 -21.45 -6.96 17.07
C LEU A 43 -22.37 -7.42 18.21
N LYS A 44 -22.73 -6.54 19.14
CA LYS A 44 -23.61 -6.81 20.29
C LYS A 44 -23.17 -8.03 21.10
N LEU A 45 -21.85 -8.22 21.20
CA LEU A 45 -21.29 -9.26 22.06
C LEU A 45 -21.52 -8.85 23.51
N ASN A 46 -22.06 -9.77 24.32
CA ASN A 46 -22.39 -9.51 25.72
C ASN A 46 -21.10 -9.55 26.57
N VAL A 47 -20.25 -8.54 26.39
CA VAL A 47 -18.94 -8.38 27.02
C VAL A 47 -19.02 -7.16 27.91
N ASP A 48 -18.74 -7.34 29.21
CA ASP A 48 -18.63 -6.24 30.17
C ASP A 48 -17.39 -5.38 29.87
N ASP A 49 -17.43 -4.08 30.17
CA ASP A 49 -16.37 -3.13 29.81
C ASP A 49 -15.01 -3.54 30.42
N ASP A 50 -15.03 -4.00 31.69
CA ASP A 50 -13.84 -4.51 32.40
C ASP A 50 -13.26 -5.79 31.77
N GLN A 51 -14.09 -6.55 31.04
CA GLN A 51 -13.67 -7.74 30.30
C GLN A 51 -13.19 -7.39 28.89
N LEU A 52 -13.79 -6.38 28.26
CA LEU A 52 -13.43 -5.91 26.93
C LEU A 52 -11.97 -5.45 26.89
N ASP A 53 -11.56 -4.62 27.86
CA ASP A 53 -10.18 -4.13 27.97
C ASP A 53 -9.14 -5.25 28.13
N LYS A 54 -9.49 -6.30 28.89
CA LYS A 54 -8.62 -7.48 29.04
C LYS A 54 -8.51 -8.26 27.74
N VAL A 55 -9.63 -8.47 27.07
CA VAL A 55 -9.65 -9.24 25.82
C VAL A 55 -8.96 -8.48 24.69
N LEU A 56 -9.14 -7.16 24.58
CA LEU A 56 -8.43 -6.33 23.61
C LEU A 56 -6.91 -6.31 23.82
N LYS A 57 -6.43 -6.50 25.06
CA LYS A 57 -5.00 -6.69 25.35
C LYS A 57 -4.47 -8.07 24.96
N ASP A 58 -5.32 -9.11 25.02
CA ASP A 58 -4.95 -10.50 24.71
C ASP A 58 -5.10 -10.87 23.22
N ILE A 59 -5.90 -10.12 22.47
CA ILE A 59 -6.05 -10.28 21.02
C ILE A 59 -4.96 -9.49 20.31
N SER A 60 -4.22 -10.14 19.41
CA SER A 60 -3.27 -9.40 18.58
C SER A 60 -4.01 -8.61 17.49
N THR A 61 -3.53 -7.39 17.22
CA THR A 61 -4.03 -6.54 16.12
C THR A 61 -4.08 -7.30 14.79
N ARG A 62 -3.07 -8.14 14.54
CA ARG A 62 -2.98 -8.98 13.36
C ARG A 62 -4.12 -9.99 13.26
N GLU A 63 -4.52 -10.64 14.35
CA GLU A 63 -5.65 -11.59 14.34
C GLU A 63 -6.98 -10.90 14.01
N VAL A 64 -7.20 -9.68 14.53
CA VAL A 64 -8.38 -8.88 14.18
C VAL A 64 -8.36 -8.49 12.72
N PHE A 65 -7.22 -8.00 12.22
CA PHE A 65 -7.05 -7.66 10.82
C PHE A 65 -7.27 -8.85 9.89
N ASP A 66 -6.71 -10.02 10.20
CA ASP A 66 -6.90 -11.23 9.39
C ASP A 66 -8.38 -11.66 9.35
N ALA A 67 -9.12 -11.46 10.45
CA ALA A 67 -10.57 -11.70 10.49
C ALA A 67 -11.34 -10.69 9.64
N LEU A 68 -11.05 -9.39 9.79
CA LEU A 68 -11.68 -8.32 9.02
C LEU A 68 -11.40 -8.48 7.53
N ILE A 69 -10.16 -8.75 7.12
CA ILE A 69 -9.79 -8.95 5.71
C ILE A 69 -10.67 -10.01 5.04
N LYS A 70 -10.97 -11.12 5.75
CA LYS A 70 -11.87 -12.15 5.22
C LYS A 70 -13.28 -11.62 5.02
N SER A 71 -13.83 -10.88 5.98
CA SER A 71 -15.18 -10.29 5.89
C SER A 71 -15.26 -9.24 4.77
N PHE A 72 -14.25 -8.39 4.65
CA PHE A 72 -14.17 -7.35 3.62
C PHE A 72 -14.03 -7.92 2.20
N ARG A 73 -13.20 -8.95 2.01
CA ARG A 73 -13.04 -9.60 0.70
C ARG A 73 -14.32 -10.25 0.18
N LYS A 74 -15.19 -10.77 1.06
CA LYS A 74 -16.50 -11.32 0.66
C LYS A 74 -17.40 -10.26 -0.01
N GLN A 75 -17.14 -8.97 0.22
CA GLN A 75 -17.87 -7.84 -0.35
C GLN A 75 -17.03 -7.05 -1.37
N ASN A 76 -16.04 -7.69 -2.00
CA ASN A 76 -15.17 -7.12 -3.03
C ASN A 76 -14.37 -5.88 -2.56
N TYR A 77 -13.99 -5.84 -1.29
CA TYR A 77 -12.99 -4.88 -0.82
C TYR A 77 -11.58 -5.48 -0.90
N MET A 78 -10.66 -4.65 -1.37
CA MET A 78 -9.23 -4.89 -1.44
C MET A 78 -8.53 -4.13 -0.33
N VAL A 79 -7.46 -4.72 0.21
CA VAL A 79 -6.62 -4.06 1.21
C VAL A 79 -5.60 -3.19 0.48
N MET A 80 -5.48 -1.93 0.88
CA MET A 80 -4.45 -1.02 0.40
C MET A 80 -3.62 -0.52 1.59
N ASN A 81 -2.30 -0.42 1.40
CA ASN A 81 -1.42 0.21 2.37
C ASN A 81 -1.80 1.70 2.54
N GLN A 82 -1.83 2.20 3.77
CA GLN A 82 -2.25 3.59 4.05
C GLN A 82 -1.36 4.65 3.39
N HIS A 83 -0.06 4.39 3.24
CA HIS A 83 0.84 5.32 2.57
C HIS A 83 0.59 5.33 1.07
N LEU A 84 0.45 4.15 0.45
CA LEU A 84 0.03 4.03 -0.95
C LEU A 84 -1.29 4.77 -1.21
N PHE A 85 -2.27 4.55 -0.34
CA PHE A 85 -3.57 5.21 -0.43
C PHE A 85 -3.46 6.74 -0.31
N SER A 86 -2.56 7.24 0.54
CA SER A 86 -2.34 8.69 0.70
C SER A 86 -1.80 9.39 -0.56
N PHE A 87 -1.12 8.66 -1.45
CA PHE A 87 -0.72 9.20 -2.75
C PHE A 87 -1.90 9.26 -3.73
N ALA A 88 -2.87 8.36 -3.60
CA ALA A 88 -3.98 8.25 -4.53
C ALA A 88 -5.17 9.14 -4.16
N GLU A 89 -5.49 9.22 -2.87
CA GLU A 89 -6.69 9.88 -2.33
C GLU A 89 -6.38 11.23 -1.68
N LYS A 90 -6.98 12.30 -2.21
CA LYS A 90 -6.71 13.66 -1.74
C LYS A 90 -7.28 13.87 -0.34
N GLY A 91 -6.44 14.33 0.58
CA GLY A 91 -6.86 14.70 1.93
C GLY A 91 -6.74 13.57 2.95
N PHE A 92 -6.50 12.34 2.52
CA PHE A 92 -6.13 11.26 3.44
C PHE A 92 -4.71 11.51 3.99
N LYS A 93 -4.54 11.39 5.31
CA LYS A 93 -3.26 11.52 5.99
C LYS A 93 -2.97 10.21 6.72
N PRO A 94 -1.87 9.50 6.37
CA PRO A 94 -1.54 8.27 7.05
C PRO A 94 -1.15 8.55 8.50
N THR A 95 -1.53 7.64 9.38
CA THR A 95 -1.08 7.62 10.78
C THR A 95 0.38 7.16 10.83
N LYS A 96 1.14 7.67 11.81
CA LYS A 96 2.56 7.31 11.97
C LYS A 96 2.79 6.14 12.92
N ASP A 97 1.98 6.08 13.98
CA ASP A 97 2.27 5.24 15.15
C ASP A 97 1.25 4.10 15.32
N ILE A 98 0.26 4.00 14.41
CA ILE A 98 -0.83 3.04 14.51
C ILE A 98 -0.97 2.31 13.17
N GLU A 99 -0.85 0.98 13.20
CA GLU A 99 -1.11 0.16 12.03
C GLU A 99 -2.57 0.35 11.57
N THR A 100 -2.75 0.76 10.32
CA THR A 100 -4.05 1.10 9.74
C THR A 100 -4.20 0.38 8.41
N LEU A 101 -5.26 -0.41 8.28
CA LEU A 101 -5.65 -1.02 7.02
C LEU A 101 -6.66 -0.14 6.31
N ILE A 102 -6.44 0.10 5.02
CA ILE A 102 -7.44 0.73 4.16
C ILE A 102 -8.13 -0.36 3.38
N PHE A 103 -9.46 -0.38 3.44
CA PHE A 103 -10.30 -1.25 2.63
C PHE A 103 -10.94 -0.41 1.53
N VAL A 104 -10.72 -0.79 0.28
CA VAL A 104 -11.20 -0.06 -0.89
C VAL A 104 -11.97 -1.01 -1.78
N LYS A 105 -13.16 -0.63 -2.26
CA LYS A 105 -13.90 -1.44 -3.25
C LYS A 105 -13.04 -1.70 -4.47
N GLU A 106 -13.13 -2.90 -5.03
CA GLU A 106 -12.26 -3.37 -6.11
C GLU A 106 -12.21 -2.40 -7.31
N ASP A 107 -13.36 -1.85 -7.72
CA ASP A 107 -13.42 -0.89 -8.82
C ASP A 107 -12.66 0.41 -8.53
N LEU A 108 -12.81 0.95 -7.31
CA LEU A 108 -12.06 2.12 -6.88
C LEU A 108 -10.57 1.78 -6.74
N TYR A 109 -10.23 0.64 -6.15
CA TYR A 109 -8.86 0.15 -6.01
C TYR A 109 -8.14 0.13 -7.37
N ARG A 110 -8.76 -0.47 -8.39
CA ARG A 110 -8.21 -0.51 -9.77
C ARG A 110 -8.01 0.90 -10.35
N LYS A 111 -8.98 1.80 -10.19
CA LYS A 111 -8.87 3.19 -10.66
C LYS A 111 -7.71 3.93 -9.98
N LEU A 112 -7.56 3.76 -8.67
CA LEU A 112 -6.46 4.36 -7.89
C LEU A 112 -5.11 3.82 -8.36
N LEU A 113 -4.98 2.50 -8.57
CA LEU A 113 -3.74 1.92 -9.09
C LEU A 113 -3.37 2.42 -10.48
N ILE A 114 -4.32 2.47 -11.42
CA ILE A 114 -4.07 2.99 -12.78
C ILE A 114 -3.61 4.45 -12.71
N LYS A 115 -4.26 5.26 -11.87
CA LYS A 115 -3.86 6.66 -11.66
C LYS A 115 -2.41 6.74 -11.15
N LEU A 116 -2.07 5.97 -10.12
CA LEU A 116 -0.72 5.94 -9.56
C LEU A 116 0.31 5.44 -10.56
N MET A 117 0.00 4.39 -11.33
CA MET A 117 0.88 3.88 -12.38
C MET A 117 1.20 4.96 -13.41
N ASN A 118 0.18 5.71 -13.86
CA ASN A 118 0.38 6.78 -14.83
C ASN A 118 1.23 7.92 -14.24
N GLU A 119 0.89 8.37 -13.02
CA GLU A 119 1.59 9.47 -12.33
C GLU A 119 3.04 9.13 -11.98
N TYR A 120 3.33 7.88 -11.63
CA TYR A 120 4.64 7.43 -11.17
C TYR A 120 5.39 6.56 -12.17
N SER A 121 4.93 6.46 -13.41
CA SER A 121 5.58 5.68 -14.48
C SER A 121 7.04 6.09 -14.73
N TRP A 122 7.38 7.36 -14.47
CA TRP A 122 8.75 7.88 -14.57
C TRP A 122 9.74 7.19 -13.62
N ILE A 123 9.27 6.65 -12.49
CA ILE A 123 10.10 5.88 -11.55
C ILE A 123 10.71 4.67 -12.27
N LEU A 124 9.89 3.94 -13.04
CA LEU A 124 10.31 2.75 -13.77
C LEU A 124 11.36 3.10 -14.84
N LYS A 125 11.23 4.27 -15.47
CA LYS A 125 12.22 4.80 -16.42
C LYS A 125 13.54 5.16 -15.74
N ALA A 126 13.48 5.84 -14.60
CA ALA A 126 14.65 6.18 -13.78
C ALA A 126 15.41 4.92 -13.34
N MET A 127 14.69 3.92 -12.82
CA MET A 127 15.26 2.65 -12.40
C MET A 127 15.91 1.88 -13.55
N ALA A 128 15.32 1.93 -14.75
CA ALA A 128 15.91 1.33 -15.95
C ALA A 128 17.23 2.03 -16.35
N LEU A 129 17.29 3.37 -16.28
CA LEU A 129 18.52 4.13 -16.52
C LEU A 129 19.62 3.73 -15.53
N ASP A 130 19.31 3.70 -14.24
CA ASP A 130 20.26 3.31 -13.20
C ASP A 130 20.75 1.88 -13.40
N THR A 131 19.84 0.96 -13.73
CA THR A 131 20.18 -0.44 -13.93
C THR A 131 21.09 -0.63 -15.13
N PHE A 132 20.73 -0.05 -16.27
CA PHE A 132 21.51 -0.18 -17.49
C PHE A 132 22.89 0.48 -17.37
N PHE A 133 22.97 1.70 -16.83
CA PHE A 133 24.23 2.45 -16.81
C PHE A 133 25.11 2.19 -15.60
N LYS A 134 24.56 1.73 -14.47
CA LYS A 134 25.28 1.66 -13.20
C LYS A 134 25.36 0.27 -12.60
N MET A 135 24.52 -0.68 -12.98
CA MET A 135 24.46 -1.97 -12.29
C MET A 135 25.28 -3.09 -12.95
N GLY A 136 25.85 -2.85 -14.13
CA GLY A 136 26.74 -3.81 -14.79
C GLY A 136 26.01 -5.07 -15.24
N THR A 137 24.76 -4.93 -15.66
CA THR A 137 23.93 -6.02 -16.20
C THR A 137 24.31 -6.36 -17.65
N ASP A 138 24.02 -7.58 -18.09
CA ASP A 138 24.33 -8.05 -19.45
C ASP A 138 23.35 -7.59 -20.54
N TYR A 139 22.41 -6.68 -20.23
CA TYR A 139 21.47 -6.13 -21.20
C TYR A 139 22.19 -5.33 -22.29
N SER A 140 21.77 -5.52 -23.54
CA SER A 140 22.41 -4.89 -24.70
C SER A 140 21.97 -3.44 -24.93
N SER A 141 20.83 -3.04 -24.38
CA SER A 141 20.28 -1.70 -24.53
C SER A 141 19.35 -1.31 -23.37
N LEU A 142 19.20 0.00 -23.14
CA LEU A 142 18.22 0.54 -22.20
C LEU A 142 16.80 0.07 -22.51
N LYS A 143 16.44 -0.05 -23.80
CA LYS A 143 15.13 -0.52 -24.24
C LYS A 143 14.86 -1.95 -23.76
N GLU A 144 15.85 -2.83 -23.90
CA GLU A 144 15.77 -4.21 -23.42
C GLU A 144 15.65 -4.26 -21.90
N THR A 145 16.48 -3.50 -21.18
CA THR A 145 16.41 -3.38 -19.71
C THR A 145 15.03 -2.92 -19.24
N TYR A 146 14.47 -1.87 -19.86
CA TYR A 146 13.16 -1.36 -19.48
C TYR A 146 12.05 -2.38 -19.74
N ARG A 147 11.99 -2.94 -20.95
CA ARG A 147 10.97 -3.93 -21.34
C ARG A 147 10.99 -5.16 -20.43
N ASP A 148 12.17 -5.69 -20.14
CA ASP A 148 12.29 -6.99 -19.47
C ASP A 148 12.14 -6.89 -17.94
N LEU A 149 12.43 -5.74 -17.34
CA LEU A 149 12.41 -5.57 -15.88
C LEU A 149 11.33 -4.62 -15.35
N TYR A 150 10.97 -3.61 -16.13
CA TYR A 150 10.28 -2.42 -15.62
C TYR A 150 8.98 -2.08 -16.32
N GLU A 151 8.82 -2.39 -17.60
CA GLU A 151 7.61 -2.09 -18.38
C GLU A 151 6.36 -2.69 -17.69
N ASP A 152 5.36 -1.85 -17.47
CA ASP A 152 4.11 -2.17 -16.79
C ASP A 152 4.24 -2.84 -15.40
N ASN A 153 5.41 -2.71 -14.74
CA ASN A 153 5.64 -3.32 -13.44
C ASN A 153 5.05 -2.48 -12.29
N SER A 154 3.72 -2.51 -12.15
CA SER A 154 2.97 -1.77 -11.12
C SER A 154 3.45 -2.08 -9.70
N ARG A 155 3.90 -3.32 -9.47
CA ARG A 155 4.33 -3.80 -8.16
C ARG A 155 5.53 -3.02 -7.62
N ILE A 156 6.44 -2.58 -8.47
CA ILE A 156 7.58 -1.75 -8.07
C ILE A 156 7.09 -0.39 -7.56
N ILE A 157 6.18 0.24 -8.30
CA ILE A 157 5.56 1.52 -7.90
C ILE A 157 4.82 1.35 -6.57
N GLU A 158 3.99 0.32 -6.44
CA GLU A 158 3.26 0.02 -5.20
C GLU A 158 4.22 -0.16 -4.02
N THR A 159 5.33 -0.86 -4.23
CA THR A 159 6.35 -1.10 -3.21
C THR A 159 7.01 0.21 -2.77
N LEU A 160 7.46 1.04 -3.71
CA LEU A 160 8.11 2.32 -3.41
C LEU A 160 7.15 3.31 -2.73
N LEU A 161 5.91 3.39 -3.19
CA LEU A 161 4.92 4.29 -2.57
C LEU A 161 4.52 3.81 -1.16
N SER A 162 4.47 2.49 -0.92
CA SER A 162 4.14 1.91 0.38
C SER A 162 5.31 2.01 1.38
N ASN A 163 6.49 1.55 0.96
CA ASN A 163 7.63 1.26 1.84
C ASN A 163 8.81 2.22 1.66
N GLU A 164 8.70 3.19 0.74
CA GLU A 164 9.74 4.16 0.36
C GLU A 164 10.95 3.53 -0.35
N GLU A 165 11.21 2.23 -0.18
CA GLU A 165 12.40 1.56 -0.70
C GLU A 165 12.07 0.40 -1.66
N HIS A 166 12.89 0.24 -2.70
CA HIS A 166 12.96 -0.97 -3.52
C HIS A 166 14.42 -1.38 -3.74
N ARG A 167 14.71 -2.67 -3.67
CA ARG A 167 16.06 -3.22 -3.88
C ARG A 167 16.10 -4.16 -5.08
N PHE A 168 17.16 -4.07 -5.87
CA PHE A 168 17.45 -4.99 -6.96
C PHE A 168 18.96 -5.22 -7.03
N LEU A 169 19.42 -6.47 -6.99
CA LEU A 169 20.85 -6.82 -6.96
C LEU A 169 21.62 -6.00 -5.90
N THR A 170 22.63 -5.23 -6.30
CA THR A 170 23.44 -4.36 -5.43
C THR A 170 22.93 -2.92 -5.36
N GLY A 171 21.83 -2.62 -6.05
CA GLY A 171 21.21 -1.30 -6.12
C GLY A 171 19.95 -1.20 -5.24
N TYR A 172 19.70 -0.01 -4.73
CA TYR A 172 18.43 0.30 -4.07
C TYR A 172 17.98 1.73 -4.35
N TRP A 173 16.67 1.91 -4.40
CA TRP A 173 16.02 3.18 -4.65
C TRP A 173 15.20 3.58 -3.45
N ILE A 174 15.27 4.85 -3.08
CA ILE A 174 14.47 5.46 -2.01
C ILE A 174 13.66 6.62 -2.60
N LEU A 175 12.34 6.58 -2.44
CA LEU A 175 11.45 7.68 -2.83
C LEU A 175 11.29 8.66 -1.66
N GLU A 176 11.90 9.85 -1.79
CA GLU A 176 11.74 10.93 -0.83
C GLU A 176 10.37 11.60 -0.99
N ARG A 177 9.43 11.29 -0.10
CA ARG A 177 8.03 11.73 -0.23
C ARG A 177 7.85 13.24 -0.23
N LYS A 178 8.72 13.98 0.48
CA LYS A 178 8.62 15.44 0.60
C LYS A 178 9.03 16.17 -0.68
N THR A 179 10.11 15.71 -1.31
CA THR A 179 10.66 16.34 -2.52
C THR A 179 10.17 15.67 -3.79
N LYS A 180 9.52 14.50 -3.69
CA LYS A 180 9.11 13.64 -4.81
C LYS A 180 10.28 13.22 -5.70
N GLU A 181 11.44 12.99 -5.08
CA GLU A 181 12.64 12.56 -5.78
C GLU A 181 12.92 11.08 -5.53
N LEU A 182 13.35 10.36 -6.56
CA LEU A 182 13.82 8.99 -6.44
C LEU A 182 15.34 9.00 -6.33
N LYS A 183 15.88 8.61 -5.17
CA LYS A 183 17.32 8.54 -4.90
C LYS A 183 17.81 7.13 -5.18
N PHE A 184 18.88 7.01 -5.98
CA PHE A 184 19.52 5.74 -6.29
C PHE A 184 20.85 5.59 -5.56
N TYR A 185 21.03 4.41 -5.00
CA TYR A 185 22.22 4.00 -4.30
C TYR A 185 22.72 2.65 -4.83
N LYS A 186 24.03 2.44 -4.81
CA LYS A 186 24.66 1.17 -5.16
C LYS A 186 25.77 0.89 -4.16
N ALA A 187 25.77 -0.31 -3.57
CA ALA A 187 26.73 -0.68 -2.52
C ALA A 187 26.83 0.35 -1.38
N GLU A 188 25.68 0.86 -0.92
CA GLU A 188 25.52 1.88 0.14
C GLU A 188 26.03 3.29 -0.21
N GLU A 189 26.53 3.51 -1.43
CA GLU A 189 26.93 4.83 -1.90
C GLU A 189 25.81 5.49 -2.69
N PHE A 190 25.61 6.80 -2.49
CA PHE A 190 24.67 7.61 -3.26
C PHE A 190 25.25 7.93 -4.64
N TYR A 191 24.45 7.73 -5.70
CA TYR A 191 24.87 8.00 -7.08
C TYR A 191 24.12 9.17 -7.70
N GLN A 192 22.78 9.15 -7.63
CA GLN A 192 21.95 10.14 -8.32
C GLN A 192 20.57 10.25 -7.67
N SER A 193 19.93 11.39 -7.90
CA SER A 193 18.51 11.63 -7.64
C SER A 193 17.79 11.95 -8.93
N TRP A 194 16.56 11.48 -9.06
CA TRP A 194 15.71 11.70 -10.21
C TRP A 194 14.46 12.49 -9.83
N GLY A 195 14.18 13.55 -10.57
CA GLY A 195 12.84 14.12 -10.69
C GLY A 195 12.12 13.59 -11.94
N GLU A 196 10.80 13.66 -11.95
CA GLU A 196 9.97 13.18 -13.07
C GLU A 196 10.41 13.73 -14.43
N GLY A 197 10.59 15.04 -14.53
CA GLY A 197 10.97 15.70 -15.80
C GLY A 197 12.35 15.24 -16.30
N GLU A 198 13.31 15.11 -15.40
CA GLU A 198 14.66 14.65 -15.73
C GLU A 198 14.66 13.18 -16.16
N ALA A 199 13.99 12.31 -15.41
CA ALA A 199 13.89 10.88 -15.71
C ALA A 199 13.27 10.65 -17.10
N ASN A 200 12.17 11.34 -17.41
CA ASN A 200 11.52 11.24 -18.72
C ASN A 200 12.44 11.72 -19.85
N SER A 201 13.04 12.92 -19.72
CA SER A 201 13.92 13.48 -20.74
C SER A 201 15.13 12.57 -21.02
N ARG A 202 15.81 12.13 -19.96
CA ARG A 202 16.98 11.25 -20.08
C ARG A 202 16.65 9.90 -20.67
N PHE A 203 15.51 9.32 -20.29
CA PHE A 203 15.08 8.05 -20.84
C PHE A 203 14.80 8.15 -22.35
N GLU A 204 14.12 9.21 -22.78
CA GLU A 204 13.80 9.46 -24.19
C GLU A 204 15.05 9.74 -25.05
N GLU A 205 16.09 10.35 -24.47
CA GLU A 205 17.39 10.55 -25.13
C GLU A 205 18.10 9.23 -25.45
N HIS A 206 17.96 8.22 -24.59
CA HIS A 206 18.78 6.99 -24.63
C HIS A 206 18.02 5.75 -25.13
N ILE A 207 16.70 5.82 -25.31
CA ILE A 207 15.89 4.69 -25.82
C ILE A 207 15.73 4.68 -27.35
N LYS A 208 16.17 5.75 -28.03
CA LYS A 208 16.18 5.85 -29.49
C LYS A 208 17.32 5.02 -30.09
#